data_AF-A0A1V4VKZ9-F1
#
_entry.id   AF-A0A1V4VKZ9-F1
#
_cell.length_a   1.000
_cell.length_b   1.000
_cell.length_c   1.000
_cell.angle_alpha   90.00
_cell.angle_beta   90.00
_cell.angle_gamma   90.00
#
_symmetry.space_group_name_H-M   'P 1'
#
loop_
_entity.id
_entity.type
_entity.pdbx_description
1 polymer ?
#
loop_
_entity_poly.entity_id
_entity_poly.type
_entity_poly.pdbx_seq_one_letter_code
_entity_poly.pdbx_strand_id
1 'polypeptide(L)'
;MIEAIACEMCKLDEANKDIYTKNAEAYINQLDELDKQISSVLDNVKSKKFIVYHPAFGYFAEEIEGKAVRLLPLAADCIGNLKKMAETMTEAMQ
;
A
#
# COMPACT_ATOMS: atom_id res chain seq x y z
N MET A 1 -4.14 9.45 9.10
CA MET A 1 -3.21 10.54 8.67
C MET A 1 -3.96 11.79 8.21
N ILE A 2 -4.89 11.68 7.25
CA ILE A 2 -5.64 12.83 6.71
C ILE A 2 -6.39 13.60 7.81
N GLU A 3 -7.09 12.90 8.70
CA GLU A 3 -7.80 13.52 9.83
C GLU A 3 -6.87 14.35 10.71
N ALA A 4 -5.65 13.85 10.98
CA ALA A 4 -4.67 14.57 11.76
C ALA A 4 -4.22 15.85 11.06
N ILE A 5 -3.95 15.79 9.76
CA ILE A 5 -3.59 16.98 8.96
C ILE A 5 -4.74 18.00 8.96
N ALA A 6 -5.98 17.55 8.73
CA ALA A 6 -7.15 18.42 8.73
C ALA A 6 -7.37 19.08 10.10
N CYS A 7 -7.22 18.30 11.17
CA CYS A 7 -7.31 18.78 12.55
C CYS A 7 -6.27 19.88 12.84
N GLU A 8 -5.02 19.68 12.43
CA GLU A 8 -3.97 20.69 12.61
C GLU A 8 -4.22 21.94 11.74
N MET A 9 -4.66 21.76 10.50
CA MET A 9 -5.00 22.89 9.63
C MET A 9 -6.15 23.72 10.19
N CYS A 10 -7.17 23.06 10.75
CA CYS A 10 -8.27 23.71 11.45
C CYS A 10 -7.80 24.56 12.63
N LYS A 11 -6.75 24.14 13.36
CA LYS A 11 -6.17 24.93 14.46
C LYS A 11 -5.36 26.13 13.96
N LEU A 12 -4.64 25.97 12.85
CA LEU A 12 -3.75 27.01 12.31
C LEU A 12 -4.50 28.08 11.51
N ASP A 13 -5.62 27.73 10.87
CA ASP A 13 -6.43 28.64 10.07
C ASP A 13 -7.93 28.40 10.35
N GLU A 14 -8.40 29.05 11.42
CA GLU A 14 -9.76 28.83 11.89
C GLU A 14 -10.85 29.28 10.90
N ALA A 15 -10.56 30.28 10.07
CA ALA A 15 -11.50 30.83 9.10
C ALA A 15 -11.86 29.82 8.01
N ASN A 16 -10.98 28.85 7.73
CA ASN A 16 -11.15 27.85 6.68
C ASN A 16 -11.42 26.43 7.21
N LYS A 17 -11.75 26.26 8.50
CA LYS A 17 -12.05 24.97 9.14
C LYS A 17 -13.00 24.09 8.34
N ASP A 18 -14.14 24.65 7.90
CA ASP A 18 -15.15 23.92 7.16
C ASP A 18 -14.64 23.38 5.83
N ILE A 19 -13.71 24.09 5.18
CA ILE A 19 -13.10 23.66 3.92
C ILE A 19 -12.18 22.46 4.18
N TYR A 20 -11.34 22.52 5.21
CA TYR A 20 -10.44 21.41 5.54
C TYR A 20 -11.20 20.16 5.94
N THR A 21 -12.22 20.28 6.78
CA THR A 21 -13.04 19.14 7.21
C THR A 21 -13.77 18.51 6.03
N LYS A 22 -14.47 19.31 5.20
CA LYS A 22 -15.19 18.77 4.02
C LYS A 22 -14.26 18.08 3.02
N ASN A 23 -13.09 18.66 2.77
CA ASN A 23 -12.12 18.06 1.86
C ASN A 23 -11.53 16.76 2.42
N ALA A 24 -11.24 16.74 3.73
CA ALA A 24 -10.75 15.55 4.42
C ALA A 24 -11.78 14.42 4.37
N GLU A 25 -13.03 14.69 4.73
CA GLU A 25 -14.14 13.71 4.65
C GLU A 25 -14.31 13.18 3.23
N ALA A 26 -14.33 14.07 2.23
CA ALA A 26 -14.48 13.66 0.83
C ALA A 26 -13.32 12.78 0.34
N TYR A 27 -12.10 13.01 0.81
CA TYR A 27 -10.93 12.21 0.42
C TYR A 27 -10.83 10.90 1.21
N ILE A 28 -11.22 10.89 2.48
CA ILE A 28 -11.32 9.65 3.28
C ILE A 28 -12.34 8.70 2.64
N ASN A 29 -13.50 9.21 2.22
CA ASN A 29 -14.49 8.38 1.51
C ASN A 29 -13.94 7.76 0.21
N GLN A 30 -13.04 8.45 -0.49
CA GLN A 30 -12.35 7.89 -1.66
C GLN A 30 -11.37 6.78 -1.28
N LEU A 31 -10.68 6.92 -0.15
CA LEU A 31 -9.78 5.87 0.35
C LEU A 31 -10.55 4.65 0.83
N ASP A 32 -11.68 4.82 1.52
CA ASP A 32 -12.54 3.71 1.96
C ASP A 32 -13.09 2.93 0.78
N GLU A 33 -13.44 3.62 -0.31
CA GLU A 33 -13.88 2.98 -1.54
C GLU A 33 -12.72 2.26 -2.26
N LEU A 34 -11.53 2.87 -2.31
CA LEU A 34 -10.34 2.22 -2.85
C LEU A 34 -9.97 0.96 -2.06
N ASP A 35 -10.07 0.99 -0.74
CA ASP A 35 -9.78 -0.16 0.12
C ASP A 35 -10.70 -1.36 -0.18
N LYS A 36 -12.00 -1.10 -0.34
CA LYS A 36 -12.98 -2.13 -0.78
C LYS A 36 -12.64 -2.68 -2.16
N GLN A 37 -12.23 -1.83 -3.10
CA GLN A 37 -11.84 -2.26 -4.43
C GLN A 37 -10.58 -3.15 -4.39
N ILE A 38 -9.57 -2.77 -3.61
CA ILE A 38 -8.35 -3.57 -3.42
C ILE A 38 -8.71 -4.93 -2.83
N SER A 39 -9.51 -4.94 -1.76
CA SER A 39 -9.98 -6.18 -1.12
C SER A 39 -10.70 -7.08 -2.12
N SER A 40 -11.67 -6.54 -2.86
CA SER A 40 -12.44 -7.28 -3.86
C SER A 40 -11.58 -7.87 -4.98
N VAL A 41 -10.58 -7.12 -5.47
CA VAL A 41 -9.63 -7.62 -6.48
C VAL A 41 -8.78 -8.77 -5.93
N LEU A 42 -8.47 -8.75 -4.63
CA LEU A 42 -7.60 -9.72 -3.98
C LEU A 42 -8.33 -10.92 -3.35
N ASP A 43 -9.66 -10.90 -3.23
CA ASP A 43 -10.47 -11.93 -2.56
C ASP A 43 -10.21 -13.35 -3.09
N ASN A 44 -10.00 -13.47 -4.40
CA ASN A 44 -9.78 -14.76 -5.07
C ASN A 44 -8.30 -15.06 -5.36
N VAL A 45 -7.39 -14.23 -4.87
CA VAL A 45 -5.95 -14.42 -5.05
C VAL A 45 -5.45 -15.39 -3.99
N LYS A 46 -5.07 -16.59 -4.41
CA LYS A 46 -4.55 -17.64 -3.52
C LYS A 46 -3.28 -17.25 -2.78
N SER A 47 -2.40 -16.51 -3.46
CA SER A 47 -1.08 -16.14 -2.95
C SER A 47 -0.86 -14.65 -3.15
N LYS A 48 -0.92 -13.88 -2.05
CA LYS A 48 -0.72 -12.42 -2.04
C LYS A 48 0.76 -12.05 -1.86
N LYS A 49 1.66 -12.85 -2.45
CA LYS A 49 3.09 -12.59 -2.49
C LYS A 49 3.41 -11.79 -3.75
N PHE A 50 4.10 -10.66 -3.58
CA PHE A 50 4.46 -9.81 -4.71
C PHE A 50 5.87 -9.26 -4.56
N ILE A 51 6.50 -8.98 -5.68
CA ILE A 51 7.89 -8.55 -5.72
C ILE A 51 7.99 -7.04 -5.69
N VAL A 52 8.91 -6.51 -4.87
CA VAL A 52 9.19 -5.07 -4.79
C VAL A 52 10.68 -4.79 -4.91
N TYR A 53 11.02 -3.67 -5.54
CA TYR A 53 12.40 -3.19 -5.60
C TYR A 53 12.75 -2.33 -4.38
N HIS A 54 11.91 -1.36 -4.05
CA HIS A 54 12.07 -0.52 -2.86
C HIS A 54 11.16 -1.04 -1.72
N PRO A 55 11.66 -1.20 -0.48
CA PRO A 55 10.86 -1.66 0.66
C PRO A 55 9.92 -0.56 1.20
N ALA A 56 8.95 -0.13 0.40
CA ALA A 56 7.94 0.87 0.78
C ALA A 56 6.55 0.26 1.08
N PHE A 57 6.34 -1.01 0.74
CA PHE A 57 5.03 -1.67 0.76
C PHE A 57 4.82 -2.58 1.97
N GLY A 58 5.53 -2.33 3.08
CA GLY A 58 5.41 -3.15 4.30
C GLY A 58 3.99 -3.13 4.86
N TYR A 59 3.46 -1.93 5.16
CA TYR A 59 2.09 -1.76 5.67
C TYR A 59 1.04 -2.30 4.70
N PHE A 60 1.19 -2.06 3.40
CA PHE A 60 0.27 -2.59 2.40
C PHE A 60 0.25 -4.13 2.38
N ALA A 61 1.42 -4.77 2.48
CA ALA A 61 1.50 -6.22 2.52
C ALA A 61 0.87 -6.79 3.79
N GLU A 62 1.02 -6.12 4.93
CA GLU A 62 0.39 -6.52 6.19
C GLU A 62 -1.14 -6.44 6.11
N GLU A 63 -1.68 -5.34 5.59
CA GLU A 63 -3.12 -5.10 5.48
C GLU A 63 -3.84 -6.16 4.62
N ILE A 64 -3.22 -6.56 3.51
CA ILE A 64 -3.82 -7.56 2.62
C ILE A 64 -3.56 -9.00 3.09
N GLU A 65 -2.93 -9.22 4.24
CA GLU A 65 -2.40 -10.51 4.71
C GLU A 65 -1.44 -11.17 3.69
N GLY A 66 -0.66 -10.34 3.00
CA GLY A 66 0.27 -10.71 1.95
C GLY A 66 1.73 -10.65 2.37
N LYS A 67 2.61 -10.65 1.37
CA LYS A 67 4.06 -10.53 1.60
C LYS A 67 4.76 -9.81 0.45
N ALA A 68 5.38 -8.68 0.77
CA ALA A 68 6.28 -7.99 -0.14
C ALA A 68 7.66 -8.68 -0.12
N VAL A 69 8.04 -9.30 -1.24
CA VAL A 69 9.35 -9.93 -1.43
C VAL A 69 10.28 -8.92 -2.07
N ARG A 70 11.23 -8.41 -1.28
CA ARG A 70 12.24 -7.48 -1.79
C ARG A 70 13.28 -8.20 -2.66
N LEU A 71 13.53 -7.64 -3.84
CA LEU A 71 14.73 -7.90 -4.65
C LEU A 71 15.78 -6.83 -4.38
N LEU A 72 17.05 -7.19 -4.56
CA LEU A 72 18.18 -6.28 -4.39
C LEU A 72 18.77 -5.93 -5.76
N PRO A 73 18.16 -5.02 -6.55
CA PRO A 73 18.56 -4.81 -7.95
C PRO A 73 20.00 -4.33 -8.14
N LEU A 74 20.62 -3.78 -7.08
CA LEU A 74 22.01 -3.34 -7.05
C LEU A 74 22.94 -4.30 -6.28
N ALA A 75 22.47 -5.48 -5.88
CA ALA A 75 23.33 -6.49 -5.29
C ALA A 75 24.25 -7.08 -6.36
N ALA A 76 25.50 -7.38 -5.99
CA ALA A 76 26.45 -8.07 -6.86
C ALA A 76 25.95 -9.47 -7.30
N ASP A 77 25.09 -10.10 -6.50
CA ASP A 77 24.49 -11.40 -6.79
C ASP A 77 23.22 -11.30 -7.64
N CYS A 78 23.40 -11.04 -8.94
CA CYS A 78 22.30 -10.99 -9.90
C CYS A 78 21.63 -12.37 -10.09
N ILE A 79 22.39 -13.47 -10.02
CA ILE A 79 21.87 -14.82 -10.22
C ILE A 79 20.92 -15.20 -9.07
N GLY A 80 21.32 -14.95 -7.82
CA GLY A 80 20.48 -15.20 -6.65
C GLY A 80 19.18 -14.39 -6.68
N ASN A 81 19.25 -13.13 -7.11
CA ASN A 81 18.04 -12.31 -7.30
C ASN A 81 17.09 -12.89 -8.34
N LEU A 82 17.60 -13.31 -9.50
CA LEU A 82 16.78 -13.91 -10.56
C LEU A 82 16.16 -15.24 -10.11
N LYS A 83 16.91 -16.05 -9.36
CA LYS A 83 16.40 -17.30 -8.78
C LYS A 83 15.27 -17.02 -7.79
N LYS A 84 15.47 -16.09 -6.85
CA LYS A 84 14.43 -15.68 -5.88
C LYS A 84 13.18 -15.14 -6.55
N MET A 85 13.34 -14.39 -7.64
CA MET A 85 12.23 -13.90 -8.46
C MET A 85 11.44 -15.07 -9.05
N ALA A 86 12.10 -16.03 -9.69
CA ALA A 86 11.45 -17.21 -10.28
C ALA A 86 10.73 -18.08 -9.23
N GLU A 87 11.35 -18.29 -8.06
CA GLU A 87 10.73 -19.01 -6.94
C GLU A 87 9.48 -18.29 -6.44
N THR A 88 9.56 -16.97 -6.25
CA THR A 88 8.41 -16.16 -5.79
C THR A 88 7.27 -16.18 -6.82
N MET A 89 7.58 -16.11 -8.11
CA MET A 89 6.57 -16.21 -9.18
C MET A 89 5.89 -17.57 -9.16
N THR A 90 6.64 -18.65 -8.95
CA THR A 90 6.09 -20.01 -8.85
C THR A 90 5.12 -20.13 -7.67
N GLU A 91 5.49 -19.60 -6.51
CA GLU A 91 4.62 -19.56 -5.32
C GLU A 91 3.37 -18.68 -5.49
N ALA A 92 3.44 -17.66 -6.35
CA ALA A 92 2.30 -16.79 -6.64
C ALA A 92 1.29 -17.41 -7.62
N MET A 93 1.72 -18.36 -8.45
CA MET A 93 0.90 -18.97 -9.51
C MET A 93 0.16 -20.25 -9.08
N GLN A 94 0.44 -20.80 -7.89
CA GLN A 94 -0.18 -22.03 -7.36
C GLN A 94 -1.47 -21.72 -6.60
#